data_AF-A0A8D0TWY9-F1
#
_entry.id   AF-A0A8D0TWY9-F1
#
_cell.length_a   1.000
_cell.length_b   1.000
_cell.length_c   1.000
_cell.angle_alpha   90.00
_cell.angle_beta   90.00
_cell.angle_gamma   90.00
#
_symmetry.space_group_name_H-M   'P 1'
#
loop_
_entity.id
_entity.type
_entity.pdbx_description
1 polymer ?
#
loop_
_entity_poly.entity_id
_entity_poly.type
_entity_poly.pdbx_seq_one_letter_code
_entity_poly.pdbx_strand_id
1 'polypeptide(L)'
;MRVIGPTPRGPTLAPPHPWLLLCVSYRGGVSSEWSPPPARAAAASRGLPESGGRGERAWIGLDELRFQMANSMNGRNPGGRGGNPRKGRILGIIDAIQDAVGPPKQAAADRRTVEKTWKLMDKVVRLCQNPKLQLKNSPPYILDILPDTYQHLRLILSKYDDNQKLAQLSENEYFKIYIDSLMKKSKRAIRLFKEGKERMYEEQSQDRRNLTKLSLIFSHMLAEIKAIFPNGQFQGDNFRITKADAAEFWRKFFGDKTIVPWKVFRQCLHEVHQISSGLEAMALKSTIDLTCNDYISVFEFDIFTRLFQVSLLFA
;
A
#
# COMPACT_ATOMS: atom_id res chain seq x y z
N MET A 1 51.93 -4.86 41.38
CA MET A 1 51.55 -5.07 39.97
C MET A 1 50.15 -5.65 39.93
N ARG A 2 49.15 -4.89 39.46
CA ARG A 2 47.77 -5.36 39.28
C ARG A 2 47.65 -6.01 37.90
N VAL A 3 47.24 -7.28 37.86
CA VAL A 3 46.97 -8.04 36.64
C VAL A 3 45.59 -7.64 36.13
N ILE A 4 45.53 -7.18 34.88
CA ILE A 4 44.31 -6.78 34.17
C ILE A 4 43.72 -8.06 33.52
N GLY A 5 42.51 -8.44 33.90
CA GLY A 5 41.74 -9.52 33.27
C GLY A 5 41.06 -9.08 31.97
N PRO A 6 40.68 -10.01 31.08
CA PRO A 6 40.15 -9.68 29.76
C PRO A 6 38.72 -9.10 29.85
N THR A 7 38.45 -8.11 29.01
CA THR A 7 37.17 -7.43 28.83
C THR A 7 36.10 -8.36 28.24
N PRO A 8 34.81 -8.22 28.64
CA PRO A 8 33.73 -9.02 28.06
C PRO A 8 33.44 -8.57 26.63
N ARG A 9 33.32 -9.53 25.70
CA ARG A 9 32.86 -9.28 24.33
C ARG A 9 31.41 -8.80 24.38
N GLY A 10 31.14 -7.63 23.80
CA GLY A 10 29.79 -7.11 23.62
C GLY A 10 28.92 -8.04 22.74
N PRO A 11 27.59 -7.83 22.72
CA PRO A 11 26.67 -8.69 22.00
C PRO A 11 26.98 -8.66 20.51
N THR A 12 27.22 -9.85 19.95
CA THR A 12 27.31 -10.10 18.51
C THR A 12 26.01 -9.64 17.86
N LEU A 13 26.08 -8.63 16.99
CA LEU A 13 24.95 -8.20 16.17
C LEU A 13 24.48 -9.39 15.33
N ALA A 14 23.22 -9.78 15.52
CA ALA A 14 22.58 -10.77 14.66
C ALA A 14 22.64 -10.28 13.20
N PRO A 15 22.90 -11.18 12.23
CA PRO A 15 22.88 -10.80 10.82
C PRO A 15 21.50 -10.22 10.44
N PRO A 16 21.45 -9.19 9.58
CA PRO A 16 20.18 -8.61 9.16
C PRO A 16 19.32 -9.69 8.49
N HIS A 17 18.02 -9.71 8.83
CA HIS A 17 17.07 -10.67 8.27
C HIS A 17 17.11 -10.65 6.72
N PRO A 18 16.90 -11.78 6.03
CA PRO A 18 16.97 -11.87 4.56
C PRO A 18 16.07 -10.86 3.82
N TRP A 19 14.93 -10.49 4.40
CA TRP A 19 14.04 -9.49 3.82
C TRP A 19 14.62 -8.06 3.89
N LEU A 20 15.45 -7.73 4.88
CA LEU A 20 16.19 -6.46 4.91
C LEU A 20 17.22 -6.41 3.79
N LEU A 21 17.92 -7.52 3.53
CA LEU A 21 18.85 -7.61 2.41
C LEU A 21 18.14 -7.52 1.07
N LEU A 22 16.95 -8.12 0.90
CA LEU A 22 16.13 -7.92 -0.30
C LEU A 22 15.60 -6.49 -0.42
N CYS A 23 15.08 -5.89 0.65
CA CYS A 23 14.58 -4.51 0.66
C CYS A 23 15.70 -3.47 0.43
N VAL A 24 16.92 -3.76 0.88
CA VAL A 24 18.12 -2.92 0.67
C VAL A 24 18.77 -3.19 -0.70
N SER A 25 18.83 -4.44 -1.15
CA SER A 25 19.37 -4.82 -2.47
C SER A 25 18.49 -4.30 -3.61
N TYR A 26 17.15 -4.34 -3.46
CA TYR A 26 16.23 -3.63 -4.36
C TYR A 26 16.44 -2.11 -4.41
N ARG A 27 17.04 -1.54 -3.36
CA ARG A 27 17.36 -0.11 -3.25
C ARG A 27 18.74 0.25 -3.81
N GLY A 28 19.60 -0.74 -4.07
CA GLY A 28 21.03 -0.57 -4.39
C GLY A 28 21.47 -0.99 -5.80
N GLY A 29 20.57 -1.50 -6.65
CA GLY A 29 20.89 -1.96 -8.00
C GLY A 29 21.08 -0.83 -9.01
N VAL A 30 22.21 -0.12 -8.93
CA VAL A 30 22.82 0.56 -10.08
C VAL A 30 23.82 -0.41 -10.68
N SER A 31 23.41 -1.24 -11.65
CA SER A 31 24.39 -1.94 -12.49
C SER A 31 23.81 -2.13 -13.89
N SER A 32 24.57 -1.63 -14.86
CA SER A 32 24.21 -1.41 -16.26
C SER A 32 24.29 -2.67 -17.14
N GLU A 33 24.06 -3.86 -16.60
CA GLU A 33 24.12 -5.09 -17.40
C GLU A 33 23.03 -6.08 -16.95
N TRP A 34 21.93 -6.10 -17.70
CA TRP A 34 20.92 -7.15 -17.60
C TRP A 34 21.40 -8.36 -18.43
N SER A 35 21.87 -9.40 -17.75
CA SER A 35 21.87 -10.75 -18.31
C SER A 35 20.54 -11.43 -17.99
N PRO A 36 19.82 -11.99 -18.98
CA PRO A 36 18.56 -12.69 -18.73
C PRO A 36 18.79 -14.01 -17.95
N PRO A 37 17.79 -14.48 -17.17
CA PRO A 37 17.90 -15.73 -16.43
C PRO A 37 18.05 -16.95 -17.38
N PRO A 38 18.76 -18.01 -16.96
CA PRO A 38 19.03 -19.17 -17.81
C PRO A 38 17.74 -19.90 -18.21
N ALA A 39 17.74 -20.40 -19.46
CA ALA A 39 16.61 -20.98 -20.21
C ALA A 39 15.89 -22.19 -19.58
N ARG A 40 16.18 -22.56 -18.32
CA ARG A 40 15.49 -23.66 -17.62
C ARG A 40 14.14 -23.28 -17.03
N ALA A 41 13.80 -21.99 -16.93
CA ALA A 41 12.47 -21.54 -16.49
C ALA A 41 11.40 -21.54 -17.60
N ALA A 42 11.79 -21.55 -18.87
CA ALA A 42 10.86 -21.52 -20.00
C ALA A 42 10.22 -22.89 -20.33
N ALA A 43 10.76 -23.98 -19.78
CA ALA A 43 10.33 -25.33 -20.12
C ALA A 43 9.11 -25.84 -19.34
N ALA A 44 8.66 -25.14 -18.29
CA ALA A 44 7.57 -25.62 -17.43
C ALA A 44 6.15 -25.30 -17.94
N SER A 45 6.00 -24.60 -19.07
CA SER A 45 4.69 -24.20 -19.60
C SER A 45 4.20 -25.03 -20.79
N ARG A 46 4.92 -26.09 -21.19
CA ARG A 46 4.46 -26.98 -22.28
C ARG A 46 3.77 -28.21 -21.73
N GLY A 47 2.47 -28.07 -21.57
CA GLY A 47 1.54 -29.19 -21.42
C GLY A 47 0.82 -29.16 -20.09
N LEU A 48 -0.41 -28.63 -20.09
CA LEU A 48 -1.57 -29.10 -19.33
C LEU A 48 -2.81 -28.34 -19.86
N PRO A 49 -4.03 -28.94 -19.83
CA PRO A 49 -5.10 -28.65 -20.78
C PRO A 49 -5.98 -27.45 -20.39
N GLU A 50 -6.61 -26.85 -21.41
CA GLU A 50 -7.63 -25.82 -21.27
C GLU A 50 -8.88 -26.35 -20.55
N SER A 51 -9.20 -25.77 -19.40
CA SER A 51 -10.57 -25.82 -18.85
C SER A 51 -10.86 -24.51 -18.10
N GLY A 52 -11.81 -23.75 -18.64
CA GLY A 52 -12.08 -22.38 -18.25
C GLY A 52 -12.66 -22.20 -16.84
N GLY A 53 -12.41 -21.02 -16.27
CA GLY A 53 -13.11 -20.57 -15.07
C GLY A 53 -12.45 -19.39 -14.38
N ARG A 54 -12.96 -18.18 -14.64
CA ARG A 54 -13.03 -16.94 -13.81
C ARG A 54 -11.85 -16.44 -12.93
N GLY A 55 -10.77 -17.20 -12.74
CA GLY A 55 -9.62 -16.84 -11.92
C GLY A 55 -8.49 -16.13 -12.67
N GLU A 56 -8.38 -16.30 -13.99
CA GLU A 56 -7.23 -15.83 -14.79
C GLU A 56 -7.06 -14.30 -14.80
N ARG A 57 -8.13 -13.52 -14.64
CA ARG A 57 -8.04 -12.05 -14.65
C ARG A 57 -7.41 -11.46 -13.38
N ALA A 58 -7.49 -12.14 -12.24
CA ALA A 58 -6.84 -11.69 -11.01
C ALA A 58 -5.32 -11.93 -11.03
N TRP A 59 -4.87 -12.98 -11.74
CA TRP A 59 -3.45 -13.31 -11.89
C TRP A 59 -2.73 -12.36 -12.84
N ILE A 60 -3.37 -11.94 -13.94
CA ILE A 60 -2.83 -10.93 -14.87
C ILE A 60 -2.56 -9.60 -14.12
N GLY A 61 -3.42 -9.21 -13.18
CA GLY A 61 -3.21 -8.03 -12.35
C GLY A 61 -2.01 -8.14 -11.40
N LEU A 62 -1.62 -9.36 -11.01
CA LEU A 62 -0.60 -9.59 -9.99
C LEU A 62 0.82 -9.62 -10.57
N ASP A 63 0.99 -10.12 -11.79
CA ASP A 63 2.25 -9.98 -12.53
C ASP A 63 2.49 -8.51 -12.96
N GLU A 64 1.42 -7.80 -13.32
CA GLU A 64 1.47 -6.36 -13.60
C GLU A 64 1.79 -5.54 -12.33
N LEU A 65 1.20 -5.89 -11.17
CA LEU A 65 1.56 -5.33 -9.86
C LEU A 65 3.03 -5.59 -9.51
N ARG A 66 3.53 -6.80 -9.77
CA ARG A 66 4.94 -7.17 -9.54
C ARG A 66 5.89 -6.36 -10.43
N PHE A 67 5.53 -6.14 -11.70
CA PHE A 67 6.29 -5.29 -12.63
C PHE A 67 6.28 -3.81 -12.20
N GLN A 68 5.14 -3.30 -11.73
CA GLN A 68 5.00 -1.93 -11.24
C GLN A 68 5.77 -1.67 -9.93
N MET A 69 5.86 -2.66 -9.03
CA MET A 69 6.68 -2.56 -7.82
C MET A 69 8.18 -2.44 -8.14
N ALA A 70 8.67 -3.12 -9.17
CA ALA A 70 10.06 -3.01 -9.61
C ALA A 70 10.41 -1.61 -10.14
N ASN A 71 9.48 -0.97 -10.87
CA ASN A 71 9.69 0.36 -11.45
C ASN A 71 9.57 1.51 -10.44
N SER A 72 8.76 1.36 -9.38
CA SER A 72 8.57 2.42 -8.37
C SER A 72 9.75 2.56 -7.39
N MET A 73 10.67 1.60 -7.33
CA MET A 73 11.80 1.60 -6.39
C MET A 73 13.05 2.33 -6.93
N ASN A 74 13.11 2.66 -8.22
CA ASN A 74 14.32 3.16 -8.90
C ASN A 74 14.55 4.69 -8.81
N GLY A 75 14.09 5.34 -7.73
CA GLY A 75 13.96 6.82 -7.71
C GLY A 75 14.43 7.51 -6.45
N ARG A 76 15.67 7.26 -5.99
CA ARG A 76 16.34 8.09 -4.97
C ARG A 76 17.85 8.18 -5.23
N ASN A 77 18.32 9.35 -5.65
CA ASN A 77 19.72 9.74 -5.53
C ASN A 77 19.86 10.78 -4.39
N PRO A 78 20.86 10.72 -3.51
CA PRO A 78 21.01 11.65 -2.40
C PRO A 78 21.99 12.78 -2.77
N GLY A 79 21.61 14.04 -2.54
CA GLY A 79 22.57 15.14 -2.65
C GLY A 79 21.93 16.52 -2.43
N GLY A 80 22.43 17.25 -1.42
CA GLY A 80 22.15 18.68 -1.24
C GLY A 80 22.01 19.13 0.21
N ARG A 81 23.14 19.38 0.89
CA ARG A 81 23.24 20.10 2.18
C ARG A 81 23.22 21.61 1.96
N GLY A 82 22.63 22.38 2.90
CA GLY A 82 23.01 23.77 3.17
C GLY A 82 21.93 24.63 3.87
N GLY A 83 22.25 25.17 5.07
CA GLY A 83 21.87 26.56 5.40
C GLY A 83 20.93 26.88 6.60
N ASN A 84 21.43 26.70 7.83
CA ASN A 84 21.34 27.53 9.05
C ASN A 84 20.00 27.97 9.75
N PRO A 85 20.06 28.24 11.09
CA PRO A 85 18.91 28.29 12.01
C PRO A 85 18.61 29.69 12.60
N ARG A 86 17.43 29.85 13.25
CA ARG A 86 17.16 30.58 14.53
C ARG A 86 15.75 31.20 14.59
N LYS A 87 14.98 30.74 15.59
CA LYS A 87 13.94 31.40 16.44
C LYS A 87 12.88 30.33 16.73
N GLY A 88 12.39 30.09 17.93
CA GLY A 88 12.48 30.77 19.21
C GLY A 88 11.41 30.09 20.10
N ARG A 89 11.74 29.95 21.38
CA ARG A 89 11.03 29.26 22.47
C ARG A 89 9.61 29.81 22.73
N ILE A 90 8.83 29.05 23.51
CA ILE A 90 7.46 29.28 24.06
C ILE A 90 6.42 28.47 23.24
N LEU A 91 5.82 27.37 23.73
CA LEU A 91 4.94 27.31 24.90
C LEU A 91 4.81 25.86 25.37
N GLY A 92 5.30 25.56 26.57
CA GLY A 92 4.77 24.45 27.37
C GLY A 92 3.44 24.87 27.98
N ILE A 93 2.64 23.88 28.40
CA ILE A 93 1.27 23.97 28.94
C ILE A 93 0.17 23.86 27.87
N ILE A 94 0.09 22.71 27.18
CA ILE A 94 -1.18 22.01 26.90
C ILE A 94 -0.85 20.50 26.83
N ASP A 95 -0.63 19.88 27.99
CA ASP A 95 -0.37 18.42 28.08
C ASP A 95 -1.06 17.84 29.32
N ALA A 96 -2.33 18.24 29.53
CA ALA A 96 -3.11 17.76 30.67
C ALA A 96 -4.64 17.88 30.51
N ILE A 97 -5.22 17.80 29.31
CA ILE A 97 -6.65 17.49 29.15
C ILE A 97 -6.87 16.78 27.80
N GLN A 98 -6.58 15.48 27.73
CA GLN A 98 -7.02 14.65 26.59
C GLN A 98 -7.37 13.21 26.96
N ASP A 99 -7.75 12.97 28.22
CA ASP A 99 -8.25 11.66 28.70
C ASP A 99 -9.79 11.58 28.75
N ALA A 100 -10.51 12.41 27.99
CA ALA A 100 -11.98 12.40 27.96
C ALA A 100 -12.59 12.35 26.55
N VAL A 101 -11.79 12.18 25.50
CA VAL A 101 -12.32 12.07 24.13
C VAL A 101 -12.01 10.67 23.63
N GLY A 102 -13.04 9.81 23.57
CA GLY A 102 -12.94 8.49 22.97
C GLY A 102 -12.36 8.56 21.54
N PRO A 103 -11.92 7.41 20.99
CA PRO A 103 -11.32 7.36 19.65
C PRO A 103 -12.20 8.10 18.63
N PRO A 104 -11.63 8.89 17.70
CA PRO A 104 -12.39 9.70 16.77
C PRO A 104 -13.41 8.80 16.06
N LYS A 105 -14.71 9.09 16.26
CA LYS A 105 -15.80 8.38 15.58
C LYS A 105 -15.53 8.47 14.08
N GLN A 106 -15.09 7.37 13.48
CA GLN A 106 -14.92 7.28 12.03
C GLN A 106 -16.26 7.60 11.40
N ALA A 107 -16.27 8.62 10.53
CA ALA A 107 -17.49 9.03 9.85
C ALA A 107 -18.03 7.86 9.02
N ALA A 108 -19.34 7.58 9.14
CA ALA A 108 -19.99 6.53 8.37
C ALA A 108 -19.78 6.77 6.86
N ALA A 109 -19.52 5.69 6.11
CA ALA A 109 -19.40 5.75 4.66
C ALA A 109 -20.78 5.76 4.00
N ASP A 110 -21.57 6.78 4.32
CA ASP A 110 -22.91 6.95 3.77
C ASP A 110 -22.89 7.25 2.26
N ARG A 111 -24.05 7.08 1.62
CA ARG A 111 -24.21 7.33 0.18
C ARG A 111 -23.70 8.71 -0.25
N ARG A 112 -23.98 9.73 0.57
CA ARG A 112 -23.55 11.12 0.33
C ARG A 112 -22.03 11.24 0.30
N THR A 113 -21.33 10.57 1.21
CA THR A 113 -19.86 10.57 1.31
C THR A 113 -19.26 9.88 0.09
N VAL A 114 -19.84 8.76 -0.36
CA VAL A 114 -19.41 8.06 -1.57
C VAL A 114 -19.60 8.93 -2.81
N GLU A 115 -20.75 9.58 -2.97
CA GLU A 115 -21.02 10.52 -4.07
C GLU A 115 -20.06 11.72 -4.08
N LYS A 116 -19.72 12.25 -2.91
CA LYS A 116 -18.73 13.32 -2.77
C LYS A 116 -17.34 12.86 -3.21
N THR A 117 -16.95 11.63 -2.87
CA THR A 117 -15.69 11.03 -3.29
C THR A 117 -15.64 10.87 -4.81
N TRP A 118 -16.74 10.44 -5.44
CA TRP A 118 -16.83 10.36 -6.91
C TRP A 118 -16.61 11.70 -7.60
N LYS A 119 -17.22 12.78 -7.12
CA LYS A 119 -17.02 14.13 -7.67
C LYS A 119 -15.56 14.58 -7.61
N LEU A 120 -14.82 14.16 -6.58
CA LEU A 120 -13.38 14.43 -6.46
C LEU A 120 -12.58 13.61 -7.48
N MET A 121 -12.87 12.31 -7.65
CA MET A 121 -12.21 11.48 -8.66
C MET A 121 -12.45 12.00 -10.08
N ASP A 122 -13.69 12.36 -10.41
CA ASP A 122 -14.07 12.95 -11.69
C ASP A 122 -13.31 14.26 -11.97
N LYS A 123 -13.09 15.08 -10.93
CA LYS A 123 -12.20 16.25 -11.04
C LYS A 123 -10.74 15.87 -11.31
N VAL A 124 -10.22 14.81 -10.70
CA VAL A 124 -8.86 14.31 -10.99
C VAL A 124 -8.76 13.83 -12.44
N VAL A 125 -9.74 13.06 -12.93
CA VAL A 125 -9.80 12.62 -14.34
C VAL A 125 -9.72 13.82 -15.29
N ARG A 126 -10.55 14.85 -15.09
CA ARG A 126 -10.51 16.07 -15.91
C ARG A 126 -9.15 16.76 -15.91
N LEU A 127 -8.48 16.83 -14.75
CA LEU A 127 -7.14 17.41 -14.66
C LEU A 127 -6.12 16.57 -15.43
N CYS A 128 -6.22 15.24 -15.33
CA CYS A 128 -5.37 14.29 -16.02
C CYS A 128 -5.59 14.22 -17.54
N GLN A 129 -6.76 14.63 -18.03
CA GLN A 129 -7.09 14.73 -19.46
C GLN A 129 -6.42 15.91 -20.18
N ASN A 130 -5.73 16.80 -19.46
CA ASN A 130 -5.04 17.93 -20.09
C ASN A 130 -3.98 17.42 -21.10
N PRO A 131 -4.08 17.77 -22.39
CA PRO A 131 -3.15 17.29 -23.41
C PRO A 131 -1.68 17.60 -23.12
N LYS A 132 -1.39 18.70 -22.41
CA LYS A 132 -0.02 19.07 -22.02
C LYS A 132 0.63 18.06 -21.08
N LEU A 133 -0.15 17.26 -20.36
CA LEU A 133 0.41 16.20 -19.53
C LEU A 133 1.04 15.10 -20.38
N GLN A 134 0.50 14.79 -21.55
CA GLN A 134 0.99 13.68 -22.38
C GLN A 134 1.08 12.37 -21.56
N LEU A 135 -0.01 12.00 -20.89
CA LEU A 135 -0.06 10.75 -20.14
C LEU A 135 0.04 9.57 -21.11
N LYS A 136 1.07 8.75 -20.94
CA LYS A 136 1.28 7.53 -21.72
C LYS A 136 0.21 6.51 -21.32
N ASN A 137 -0.35 5.80 -22.31
CA ASN A 137 -1.30 4.72 -22.09
C ASN A 137 -0.55 3.45 -21.67
N SER A 138 0.05 3.50 -20.48
CA SER A 138 0.78 2.41 -19.85
C SER A 138 0.36 2.33 -18.40
N PRO A 139 0.17 1.13 -17.83
CA PRO A 139 -0.08 0.99 -16.40
C PRO A 139 1.02 1.66 -15.55
N PRO A 140 0.68 2.31 -14.42
CA PRO A 140 -0.67 2.59 -13.93
C PRO A 140 -1.33 3.80 -14.65
N TYR A 141 -2.34 3.53 -15.49
CA TYR A 141 -3.01 4.57 -16.28
C TYR A 141 -4.24 5.13 -15.54
N ILE A 142 -4.05 6.29 -14.89
CA ILE A 142 -5.06 6.89 -13.99
C ILE A 142 -6.41 7.19 -14.67
N LEU A 143 -6.39 7.43 -15.98
CA LEU A 143 -7.59 7.73 -16.77
C LEU A 143 -8.48 6.49 -16.98
N ASP A 144 -7.96 5.28 -16.81
CA ASP A 144 -8.76 4.05 -16.76
C ASP A 144 -9.09 3.66 -15.32
N ILE A 145 -8.10 3.77 -14.42
CA ILE A 145 -8.23 3.35 -13.01
C ILE A 145 -9.37 4.06 -12.28
N LEU A 146 -9.49 5.39 -12.42
CA LEU A 146 -10.51 6.14 -11.69
C LEU A 146 -11.94 5.85 -12.20
N PRO A 147 -12.21 5.81 -13.53
CA PRO A 147 -13.48 5.29 -14.04
C PRO A 147 -13.78 3.86 -13.58
N ASP A 148 -12.80 2.95 -13.62
CA ASP A 148 -12.97 1.57 -13.15
C ASP A 148 -13.34 1.51 -11.66
N THR A 149 -12.68 2.32 -10.84
CA THR A 149 -12.98 2.46 -9.40
C THR A 149 -14.40 2.94 -9.19
N TYR A 150 -14.84 3.93 -9.96
CA TYR A 150 -16.21 4.43 -9.94
C TYR A 150 -17.22 3.34 -10.32
N GLN A 151 -16.99 2.60 -11.40
CA GLN A 151 -17.88 1.51 -11.83
C GLN A 151 -17.98 0.42 -10.76
N HIS A 152 -16.86 0.10 -10.12
CA HIS A 152 -16.86 -0.91 -9.06
C HIS A 152 -17.59 -0.43 -7.80
N LEU A 153 -17.43 0.83 -7.39
CA LEU A 153 -18.21 1.41 -6.28
C LEU A 153 -19.71 1.46 -6.59
N ARG A 154 -20.10 1.72 -7.85
CA ARG A 154 -21.50 1.62 -8.28
C ARG A 154 -22.03 0.20 -8.20
N LEU A 155 -21.22 -0.78 -8.61
CA LEU A 155 -21.58 -2.19 -8.50
C LEU A 155 -21.77 -2.60 -7.04
N ILE A 156 -20.92 -2.13 -6.11
CA ILE A 156 -21.13 -2.34 -4.68
C ILE A 156 -22.47 -1.73 -4.27
N LEU A 157 -22.68 -0.43 -4.48
CA LEU A 157 -23.91 0.23 -4.04
C LEU A 157 -25.20 -0.37 -4.65
N SER A 158 -25.14 -0.99 -5.83
CA SER A 158 -26.30 -1.69 -6.41
C SER A 158 -26.61 -3.03 -5.74
N LYS A 159 -25.66 -3.64 -5.02
CA LYS A 159 -25.89 -4.82 -4.17
C LYS A 159 -26.42 -4.48 -2.77
N TYR A 160 -26.28 -3.22 -2.35
CA TYR A 160 -26.73 -2.68 -1.07
C TYR A 160 -27.74 -1.54 -1.31
N ASP A 161 -28.78 -1.84 -2.09
CA ASP A 161 -29.75 -0.88 -2.63
C ASP A 161 -30.89 -0.51 -1.67
N ASP A 162 -31.19 -1.37 -0.69
CA ASP A 162 -32.13 -1.07 0.39
C ASP A 162 -31.46 -0.38 1.61
N ASN A 163 -32.25 0.33 2.40
CA ASN A 163 -31.75 1.14 3.53
C ASN A 163 -31.03 0.30 4.60
N GLN A 164 -31.46 -0.96 4.80
CA GLN A 164 -30.88 -1.84 5.82
C GLN A 164 -29.49 -2.33 5.40
N LYS A 165 -29.36 -2.82 4.16
CA LYS A 165 -28.09 -3.23 3.57
C LYS A 165 -27.13 -2.04 3.43
N LEU A 166 -27.64 -0.87 3.03
CA LEU A 166 -26.81 0.33 2.94
C LEU A 166 -26.27 0.74 4.31
N ALA A 167 -27.07 0.61 5.38
CA ALA A 167 -26.61 0.84 6.75
C ALA A 167 -25.49 -0.16 7.11
N GLN A 168 -25.65 -1.45 6.80
CA GLN A 168 -24.60 -2.46 7.01
C GLN A 168 -23.31 -2.13 6.27
N LEU A 169 -23.38 -1.74 4.99
CA LEU A 169 -22.22 -1.33 4.20
C LEU A 169 -21.55 -0.10 4.81
N SER A 170 -22.34 0.89 5.24
CA SER A 170 -21.81 2.13 5.82
C SER A 170 -21.10 1.91 7.17
N GLU A 171 -21.44 0.82 7.87
CA GLU A 171 -20.80 0.41 9.12
C GLU A 171 -19.65 -0.57 8.95
N ASN A 172 -19.48 -1.15 7.75
CA ASN A 172 -18.35 -2.01 7.45
C ASN A 172 -17.01 -1.26 7.65
N GLU A 173 -16.16 -1.79 8.53
CA GLU A 173 -14.90 -1.15 8.95
C GLU A 173 -13.97 -0.88 7.77
N TYR A 174 -13.76 -1.89 6.91
CA TYR A 174 -12.93 -1.77 5.72
C TYR A 174 -13.48 -0.73 4.74
N PHE A 175 -14.78 -0.76 4.45
CA PHE A 175 -15.39 0.18 3.50
C PHE A 175 -15.28 1.64 3.98
N LYS A 176 -15.46 1.90 5.29
CA LYS A 176 -15.23 3.23 5.89
C LYS A 176 -13.81 3.73 5.65
N ILE A 177 -12.81 2.91 5.96
CA ILE A 177 -11.39 3.25 5.80
C ILE A 177 -11.07 3.46 4.31
N TYR A 178 -11.59 2.60 3.44
CA TYR A 178 -11.39 2.68 2.00
C TYR A 178 -11.91 4.01 1.42
N ILE A 179 -13.15 4.38 1.71
CA ILE A 179 -13.78 5.61 1.20
C ILE A 179 -13.07 6.86 1.73
N ASP A 180 -12.69 6.89 3.00
CA ASP A 180 -11.92 8.00 3.57
C ASP A 180 -10.54 8.12 2.91
N SER A 181 -9.82 7.01 2.73
CA SER A 181 -8.54 6.99 2.02
C SER A 181 -8.69 7.49 0.59
N LEU A 182 -9.71 7.01 -0.15
CA LEU A 182 -9.95 7.39 -1.54
C LEU A 182 -10.25 8.89 -1.67
N MET A 183 -11.03 9.43 -0.73
CA MET A 183 -11.33 10.86 -0.65
C MET A 183 -10.05 11.68 -0.38
N LYS A 184 -9.21 11.25 0.58
CA LYS A 184 -7.95 11.93 0.92
C LYS A 184 -6.97 11.92 -0.25
N LYS A 185 -6.82 10.80 -0.95
CA LYS A 185 -5.93 10.67 -2.12
C LYS A 185 -6.42 11.50 -3.31
N SER A 186 -7.74 11.52 -3.55
CA SER A 186 -8.33 12.38 -4.58
C SER A 186 -8.11 13.87 -4.30
N LYS A 187 -8.31 14.31 -3.04
CA LYS A 187 -7.99 15.69 -2.63
C LYS A 187 -6.51 16.02 -2.78
N ARG A 188 -5.62 15.08 -2.45
CA ARG A 188 -4.17 15.23 -2.61
C ARG A 188 -3.78 15.39 -4.09
N ALA A 189 -4.35 14.58 -4.98
CA ALA A 189 -4.13 14.72 -6.42
C ALA A 189 -4.58 16.10 -6.93
N ILE A 190 -5.79 16.56 -6.56
CA ILE A 190 -6.27 17.90 -6.93
C ILE A 190 -5.34 19.00 -6.41
N ARG A 191 -4.86 18.87 -5.17
CA ARG A 191 -3.91 19.82 -4.56
C ARG A 191 -2.58 19.83 -5.31
N LEU A 192 -2.06 18.67 -5.69
CA LEU A 192 -0.84 18.53 -6.48
C LEU A 192 -0.92 19.32 -7.79
N PHE A 193 -2.03 19.23 -8.51
CA PHE A 193 -2.25 20.04 -9.71
C PHE A 193 -2.29 21.55 -9.42
N LYS A 194 -2.93 21.96 -8.33
CA LYS A 194 -3.05 23.36 -7.94
C LYS A 194 -1.71 23.99 -7.56
N GLU A 195 -0.85 23.22 -6.86
CA GLU A 195 0.46 23.68 -6.37
C GLU A 195 1.57 23.50 -7.41
N GLY A 196 1.53 22.40 -8.17
CA GLY A 196 2.48 22.07 -9.24
C GLY A 196 2.41 23.03 -10.42
N LYS A 197 1.20 23.45 -10.82
CA LYS A 197 0.97 24.34 -11.98
C LYS A 197 1.75 23.85 -13.21
N GLU A 198 2.60 24.69 -13.81
CA GLU A 198 3.38 24.34 -15.01
C GLU A 198 4.31 23.14 -14.80
N ARG A 199 4.82 22.93 -13.58
CA ARG A 199 5.69 21.78 -13.28
C ARG A 199 4.99 20.44 -13.48
N MET A 200 3.65 20.39 -13.49
CA MET A 200 2.91 19.16 -13.81
C MET A 200 3.18 18.66 -15.24
N TYR A 201 3.49 19.58 -16.17
CA TYR A 201 3.67 19.28 -17.59
C TYR A 201 5.12 18.91 -17.94
N GLU A 202 6.06 19.21 -17.04
CA GLU A 202 7.45 18.79 -17.13
C GLU A 202 7.58 17.30 -16.73
N GLU A 203 7.89 16.41 -17.69
CA GLU A 203 7.88 14.96 -17.48
C GLU A 203 8.81 14.51 -16.33
N GLN A 204 9.94 15.20 -16.15
CA GLN A 204 10.95 14.86 -15.14
C GLN A 204 10.75 15.55 -13.80
N SER A 205 9.73 16.40 -13.66
CA SER A 205 9.53 17.16 -12.43
C SER A 205 9.14 16.27 -11.25
N GLN A 206 9.40 16.78 -10.04
CA GLN A 206 8.97 16.09 -8.82
C GLN A 206 7.45 15.98 -8.74
N ASP A 207 6.71 16.99 -9.21
CA ASP A 207 5.26 16.99 -9.22
C ASP A 207 4.69 15.91 -10.15
N ARG A 208 5.31 15.70 -11.32
CA ARG A 208 4.95 14.63 -12.24
C ARG A 208 5.24 13.25 -11.66
N ARG A 209 6.39 13.05 -11.01
CA ARG A 209 6.71 11.82 -10.28
C ARG A 209 5.74 11.56 -9.13
N ASN A 210 5.30 12.60 -8.43
CA ASN A 210 4.30 12.48 -7.38
C ASN A 210 2.93 12.06 -7.94
N LEU A 211 2.56 12.53 -9.15
CA LEU A 211 1.35 12.06 -9.83
C LEU A 211 1.46 10.59 -10.21
N THR A 212 2.59 10.15 -10.77
CA THR A 212 2.82 8.72 -11.08
C THR A 212 2.69 7.85 -9.84
N LYS A 213 3.25 8.28 -8.70
CA LYS A 213 3.08 7.58 -7.42
C LYS A 213 1.62 7.53 -6.97
N LEU A 214 0.87 8.62 -7.14
CA LEU A 214 -0.56 8.63 -6.83
C LEU A 214 -1.35 7.70 -7.75
N SER A 215 -1.03 7.65 -9.04
CA SER A 215 -1.64 6.70 -10.00
C SER A 215 -1.40 5.25 -9.57
N LEU A 216 -0.20 4.93 -9.10
CA LEU A 216 0.13 3.61 -8.57
C LEU A 216 -0.70 3.29 -7.30
N ILE A 217 -0.82 4.24 -6.37
CA ILE A 217 -1.66 4.07 -5.17
C ILE A 217 -3.13 3.83 -5.57
N PHE A 218 -3.69 4.59 -6.52
CA PHE A 218 -5.05 4.35 -7.00
C PHE A 218 -5.19 2.96 -7.64
N SER A 219 -4.18 2.49 -8.38
CA SER A 219 -4.14 1.14 -8.94
C SER A 219 -4.24 0.08 -7.84
N HIS A 220 -3.44 0.20 -6.78
CA HIS A 220 -3.48 -0.70 -5.63
C HIS A 220 -4.82 -0.66 -4.90
N MET A 221 -5.38 0.54 -4.68
CA MET A 221 -6.71 0.70 -4.09
C MET A 221 -7.82 0.05 -4.94
N LEU A 222 -7.73 0.12 -6.26
CA LEU A 222 -8.68 -0.53 -7.16
C LEU A 222 -8.55 -2.06 -7.11
N ALA A 223 -7.32 -2.58 -7.10
CA ALA A 223 -7.08 -4.02 -7.00
C ALA A 223 -7.62 -4.56 -5.67
N GLU A 224 -7.34 -3.86 -4.57
CA GLU A 224 -7.79 -4.24 -3.23
C GLU A 224 -9.32 -4.26 -3.13
N ILE A 225 -10.02 -3.19 -3.53
CA ILE A 225 -11.49 -3.15 -3.42
C ILE A 225 -12.14 -4.25 -4.26
N LYS A 226 -11.60 -4.56 -5.45
CA LYS A 226 -12.09 -5.65 -6.30
C LYS A 226 -11.89 -7.02 -5.66
N ALA A 227 -10.84 -7.18 -4.86
CA ALA A 227 -10.54 -8.42 -4.15
C ALA A 227 -11.38 -8.60 -2.88
N ILE A 228 -11.66 -7.51 -2.15
CA ILE A 228 -12.50 -7.52 -0.94
C ILE A 228 -14.00 -7.52 -1.26
N PHE A 229 -14.41 -6.87 -2.35
CA PHE A 229 -15.80 -6.85 -2.86
C PHE A 229 -15.93 -7.51 -4.23
N PRO A 230 -15.61 -8.80 -4.38
CA PRO A 230 -15.79 -9.49 -5.65
C PRO A 230 -17.26 -9.43 -6.09
N ASN A 231 -17.49 -8.99 -7.33
CA ASN A 231 -18.84 -8.78 -7.89
C ASN A 231 -19.74 -7.81 -7.06
N GLY A 232 -19.13 -6.92 -6.29
CA GLY A 232 -19.82 -5.91 -5.48
C GLY A 232 -20.30 -6.41 -4.11
N GLN A 233 -19.99 -7.64 -3.72
CA GLN A 233 -20.38 -8.21 -2.42
C GLN A 233 -19.16 -8.34 -1.51
N PHE A 234 -19.30 -7.93 -0.25
CA PHE A 234 -18.25 -8.08 0.74
C PHE A 234 -17.90 -9.56 0.95
N GLN A 235 -16.61 -9.88 0.84
CA GLN A 235 -16.02 -11.20 1.11
C GLN A 235 -14.68 -11.06 1.85
N GLY A 236 -14.49 -9.95 2.57
CA GLY A 236 -13.22 -9.66 3.26
C GLY A 236 -12.96 -10.54 4.48
N ASP A 237 -14.01 -11.11 5.06
CA ASP A 237 -14.00 -12.11 6.14
C ASP A 237 -13.58 -13.50 5.64
N ASN A 238 -13.93 -13.83 4.40
CA ASN A 238 -13.59 -15.08 3.73
C ASN A 238 -12.37 -14.96 2.80
N PHE A 239 -11.58 -13.89 2.94
CA PHE A 239 -10.42 -13.67 2.07
C PHE A 239 -9.38 -14.77 2.25
N ARG A 240 -8.98 -15.41 1.13
CA ARG A 240 -8.01 -16.50 1.15
C ARG A 240 -6.59 -15.99 0.94
N ILE A 241 -5.80 -15.94 2.01
CA ILE A 241 -4.34 -15.75 1.90
C ILE A 241 -3.72 -16.97 1.21
N THR A 242 -2.81 -16.70 0.27
CA THR A 242 -2.20 -17.69 -0.64
C THR A 242 -1.21 -18.60 0.09
N LYS A 243 -0.42 -18.04 1.02
CA LYS A 243 0.60 -18.77 1.78
C LYS A 243 0.00 -19.29 3.09
N ALA A 244 0.10 -20.59 3.34
CA ALA A 244 -0.51 -21.24 4.50
C ALA A 244 -0.04 -20.65 5.84
N ASP A 245 1.27 -20.51 6.03
CA ASP A 245 1.85 -19.98 7.29
C ASP A 245 1.43 -18.52 7.53
N ALA A 246 1.34 -17.72 6.46
CA ALA A 246 0.84 -16.36 6.53
C ALA A 246 -0.66 -16.33 6.89
N ALA A 247 -1.46 -17.23 6.31
CA ALA A 247 -2.87 -17.37 6.63
C ALA A 247 -3.07 -17.74 8.11
N GLU A 248 -2.23 -18.64 8.63
CA GLU A 248 -2.26 -19.02 10.04
C GLU A 248 -1.89 -17.85 10.95
N PHE A 249 -0.83 -17.10 10.63
CA PHE A 249 -0.46 -15.88 11.35
C PHE A 249 -1.62 -14.89 11.41
N TRP A 250 -2.24 -14.57 10.26
CA TRP A 250 -3.34 -13.62 10.21
C TRP A 250 -4.54 -14.07 11.06
N ARG A 251 -4.94 -15.33 10.90
CA ARG A 251 -6.04 -15.93 11.68
C ARG A 251 -5.74 -15.93 13.17
N LYS A 252 -4.51 -16.24 13.58
CA LYS A 252 -4.09 -16.28 15.00
C LYS A 252 -4.19 -14.92 15.67
N PHE A 253 -3.72 -13.86 15.01
CA PHE A 253 -3.63 -12.52 15.63
C PHE A 253 -4.83 -11.62 15.35
N PHE A 254 -5.51 -11.80 14.22
CA PHE A 254 -6.56 -10.89 13.75
C PHE A 254 -7.89 -11.59 13.46
N GLY A 255 -7.95 -12.93 13.48
CA GLY A 255 -9.15 -13.69 13.15
C GLY A 255 -9.63 -13.39 11.74
N ASP A 256 -10.91 -13.08 11.60
CA ASP A 256 -11.57 -12.79 10.32
C ASP A 256 -11.56 -11.29 9.96
N LYS A 257 -10.71 -10.49 10.63
CA LYS A 257 -10.56 -9.06 10.31
C LYS A 257 -10.01 -8.88 8.91
N THR A 258 -10.65 -8.01 8.13
CA THR A 258 -10.19 -7.64 6.79
C THR A 258 -9.08 -6.60 6.80
N ILE A 259 -9.02 -5.76 7.83
CA ILE A 259 -8.08 -4.65 7.92
C ILE A 259 -7.74 -4.34 9.39
N VAL A 260 -6.50 -3.96 9.65
CA VAL A 260 -6.02 -3.61 11.00
C VAL A 260 -5.15 -2.35 10.97
N PRO A 261 -5.12 -1.53 12.03
CA PRO A 261 -4.20 -0.40 12.11
C PRO A 261 -2.73 -0.86 12.06
N TRP A 262 -1.87 -0.10 11.39
CA TRP A 262 -0.42 -0.41 11.30
C TRP A 262 0.22 -0.67 12.66
N LYS A 263 -0.14 0.11 13.69
CA LYS A 263 0.42 -0.04 15.04
C LYS A 263 0.13 -1.43 15.62
N VAL A 264 -1.10 -1.93 15.41
CA VAL A 264 -1.54 -3.24 15.88
C VAL A 264 -0.84 -4.33 15.06
N PHE A 265 -0.85 -4.21 13.73
CA PHE A 265 -0.16 -5.15 12.84
C PHE A 265 1.31 -5.32 13.21
N ARG A 266 2.03 -4.20 13.38
CA ARG A 266 3.45 -4.19 13.74
C ARG A 266 3.71 -4.89 15.07
N GLN A 267 2.85 -4.67 16.07
CA GLN A 267 3.01 -5.28 17.39
C GLN A 267 2.88 -6.80 17.32
N CYS A 268 1.84 -7.31 16.66
CA CYS A 268 1.65 -8.75 16.48
C CYS A 268 2.75 -9.38 15.61
N LEU A 269 3.18 -8.70 14.56
CA LEU A 269 4.29 -9.19 13.72
C LEU A 269 5.60 -9.25 14.51
N HIS A 270 5.83 -8.33 15.46
CA HIS A 270 7.04 -8.33 16.29
C HIS A 270 7.17 -9.58 17.16
N GLU A 271 6.04 -10.18 17.57
CA GLU A 271 6.03 -11.40 18.40
C GLU A 271 6.57 -12.62 17.66
N VAL A 272 6.43 -12.65 16.32
CA VAL A 272 6.92 -13.75 15.47
C VAL A 272 8.19 -13.38 14.72
N HIS A 273 8.40 -12.09 14.43
CA HIS A 273 9.54 -11.57 13.69
C HIS A 273 10.06 -10.31 14.36
N GLN A 274 11.19 -10.41 15.05
CA GLN A 274 11.78 -9.28 15.75
C GLN A 274 12.12 -8.14 14.78
N ILE A 275 11.43 -7.03 14.96
CA ILE A 275 11.71 -5.76 14.28
C ILE A 275 12.75 -5.00 15.12
N SER A 276 13.98 -4.93 14.64
CA SER A 276 15.17 -4.49 15.38
C SER A 276 15.22 -2.97 15.60
N SER A 277 14.55 -2.17 14.76
CA SER A 277 14.60 -0.70 14.88
C SER A 277 13.35 0.04 14.37
N GLY A 278 13.25 1.33 14.73
CA GLY A 278 12.21 2.21 14.20
C GLY A 278 12.34 2.49 12.69
N LEU A 279 13.56 2.58 12.16
CA LEU A 279 13.80 2.77 10.72
C LEU A 279 13.38 1.54 9.92
N GLU A 280 13.66 0.36 10.46
CA GLU A 280 13.21 -0.91 9.89
C GLU A 280 11.68 -1.01 9.89
N ALA A 281 11.01 -0.62 10.98
CA ALA A 281 9.55 -0.55 11.02
C ALA A 281 8.98 0.40 9.95
N MET A 282 9.62 1.55 9.73
CA MET A 282 9.21 2.50 8.69
C MET A 282 9.43 1.96 7.27
N ALA A 283 10.55 1.26 7.05
CA ALA A 283 10.82 0.60 5.78
C ALA A 283 9.77 -0.48 5.49
N LEU A 284 9.53 -1.36 6.46
CA LEU A 284 8.48 -2.38 6.39
C LEU A 284 7.12 -1.76 6.07
N LYS A 285 6.70 -0.74 6.83
CA LYS A 285 5.44 -0.03 6.59
C LYS A 285 5.34 0.47 5.15
N SER A 286 6.37 1.15 4.66
CA SER A 286 6.38 1.70 3.30
C SER A 286 6.36 0.63 2.20
N THR A 287 6.68 -0.62 2.53
CA THR A 287 6.65 -1.76 1.61
C THR A 287 5.30 -2.47 1.62
N ILE A 288 4.68 -2.65 2.79
CA ILE A 288 3.41 -3.39 2.92
C ILE A 288 2.16 -2.50 2.76
N ASP A 289 2.20 -1.24 3.19
CA ASP A 289 1.07 -0.27 3.09
C ASP A 289 1.00 0.32 1.66
N LEU A 290 0.58 -0.52 0.72
CA LEU A 290 0.49 -0.20 -0.72
C LEU A 290 -0.52 0.90 -0.99
N THR A 291 -1.61 0.92 -0.24
CA THR A 291 -2.64 1.95 -0.35
C THR A 291 -2.26 3.23 0.39
N CYS A 292 -1.20 3.23 1.20
CA CYS A 292 -0.68 4.37 1.97
C CYS A 292 -1.76 5.02 2.85
N ASN A 293 -2.40 4.24 3.71
CA ASN A 293 -3.51 4.69 4.58
C ASN A 293 -3.26 4.48 6.07
N ASP A 294 -2.08 3.99 6.48
CA ASP A 294 -1.72 3.65 7.87
C ASP A 294 -2.46 2.44 8.46
N TYR A 295 -3.12 1.66 7.61
CA TYR A 295 -3.73 0.36 7.91
C TYR A 295 -3.10 -0.69 7.02
N ILE A 296 -3.19 -1.95 7.44
CA ILE A 296 -2.80 -3.11 6.66
C ILE A 296 -4.04 -3.95 6.42
N SER A 297 -4.43 -4.14 5.17
CA SER A 297 -5.49 -5.08 4.82
C SER A 297 -4.97 -6.51 4.68
N VAL A 298 -5.88 -7.48 4.78
CA VAL A 298 -5.60 -8.89 4.51
C VAL A 298 -5.08 -9.10 3.08
N PHE A 299 -5.51 -8.26 2.14
CA PHE A 299 -5.03 -8.25 0.76
C PHE A 299 -3.59 -7.74 0.66
N GLU A 300 -3.27 -6.60 1.26
CA GLU A 300 -1.91 -6.05 1.30
C GLU A 300 -0.93 -7.03 1.93
N PHE A 301 -1.36 -7.71 2.99
CA PHE A 301 -0.60 -8.76 3.65
C PHE A 301 -0.36 -9.99 2.75
N ASP A 302 -1.37 -10.49 2.04
CA ASP A 302 -1.19 -11.57 1.06
C ASP A 302 -0.18 -11.19 -0.02
N ILE A 303 -0.32 -9.99 -0.61
CA ILE A 303 0.61 -9.51 -1.64
C ILE A 303 2.04 -9.45 -1.09
N PHE A 304 2.23 -8.87 0.09
CA PHE A 304 3.54 -8.77 0.74
C PHE A 304 4.18 -10.15 0.95
N THR A 305 3.44 -11.09 1.54
CA THR A 305 3.99 -12.42 1.88
C THR A 305 4.27 -13.30 0.65
N ARG A 306 3.62 -13.03 -0.48
CA ARG A 306 3.93 -13.68 -1.77
C ARG A 306 5.21 -13.14 -2.41
N LEU A 307 5.44 -11.83 -2.31
CA LEU A 307 6.62 -11.18 -2.88
C LEU A 307 7.89 -11.54 -2.11
N PHE A 308 7.79 -11.52 -0.79
CA PHE A 308 8.91 -11.81 0.11
C PHE A 308 8.77 -13.23 0.64
N GLN A 309 8.90 -14.24 -0.23
CA GLN A 309 8.74 -15.67 0.06
C GLN A 309 9.04 -16.02 1.53
N VAL A 310 8.00 -16.06 2.36
CA VAL A 310 8.06 -16.13 3.84
C VAL A 310 8.37 -17.55 4.33
N SER A 311 8.89 -18.42 3.47
CA SER A 311 9.21 -19.81 3.84
C SER A 311 10.36 -19.92 4.87
N LEU A 312 11.05 -18.83 5.19
CA LEU A 312 12.12 -18.75 6.21
C LEU A 312 11.73 -17.94 7.45
N LEU A 313 10.49 -17.45 7.52
CA LEU A 313 10.03 -16.58 8.61
C LEU A 313 9.26 -17.37 9.68
N PHE A 314 8.60 -18.47 9.30
CA PHE A 314 7.80 -19.30 10.22
C PHE A 314 8.38 -20.70 10.49
N ALA A 315 9.68 -20.91 10.22
CA ALA A 315 10.42 -22.13 10.56
C ALA A 315 11.25 -21.96 11.82
#